data_AF-A0A409VCR3-F1
#
_entry.id   AF-A0A409VCR3-F1
#
_cell.length_a   1.000
_cell.length_b   1.000
_cell.length_c   1.000
_cell.angle_alpha   90.00
_cell.angle_beta   90.00
_cell.angle_gamma   90.00
#
_symmetry.space_group_name_H-M   'P 1'
#
loop_
_entity.id
_entity.type
_entity.pdbx_description
1 polymer ?
#
loop_
_entity_poly.entity_id
_entity_poly.type
_entity_poly.pdbx_seq_one_letter_code
_entity_poly.pdbx_strand_id
1 'polypeptide(L)'
;MTSRLASFHGPSTPTASPVSYKPQNSPASPSRQTESTIHRKTRTLLQEIRSAAETWDDLVLVDGVKAIKELIDTRTDLENALRLVPDRKPRQALVTPKLDTMDACIVRLEATLLKLQKQFLKMNKAIDMLEIVLQDAYKTKGWEWVQSEPLWMTWPLEKFVTEIPSLLPAYHRSLDLHNQLVNRLRSHTIKFEESRQILDKWIEQPWLQEDGWDNRWEDICDVEVEKW
;
A
#
# COMPACT_ATOMS: atom_id res chain seq x y z
N MET A 1 46.41 45.38 -60.24
CA MET A 1 47.59 45.31 -59.36
C MET A 1 47.48 46.44 -58.34
N THR A 2 47.68 46.14 -57.04
CA THR A 2 48.24 47.02 -55.97
C THR A 2 47.71 48.46 -55.83
N SER A 3 47.44 49.06 -54.67
CA SER A 3 47.69 48.78 -53.26
C SER A 3 47.24 50.05 -52.49
N ARG A 4 46.53 49.91 -51.35
CA ARG A 4 46.65 50.66 -50.06
C ARG A 4 46.77 52.21 -50.11
N LEU A 5 45.98 53.04 -49.43
CA LEU A 5 45.62 53.12 -48.00
C LEU A 5 44.62 54.28 -47.76
N ALA A 6 44.10 54.39 -46.52
CA ALA A 6 43.27 55.43 -45.89
C ALA A 6 41.79 54.99 -45.75
N SER A 7 41.32 54.46 -44.61
CA SER A 7 41.20 54.99 -43.24
C SER A 7 40.01 55.93 -43.03
N PHE A 8 39.34 55.67 -41.89
CA PHE A 8 38.33 56.45 -41.17
C PHE A 8 36.83 56.29 -41.49
N HIS A 9 36.14 55.79 -40.46
CA HIS A 9 34.78 56.11 -39.98
C HIS A 9 33.55 55.44 -40.63
N GLY A 10 32.86 54.63 -39.81
CA GLY A 10 31.42 54.40 -39.92
C GLY A 10 30.97 53.06 -39.37
N PRO A 11 29.79 52.94 -38.72
CA PRO A 11 29.67 52.21 -37.46
C PRO A 11 28.72 51.01 -37.51
N SER A 12 28.67 50.32 -36.36
CA SER A 12 27.50 49.60 -35.82
C SER A 12 27.14 48.25 -36.45
N THR A 13 27.53 47.18 -35.75
CA THR A 13 26.60 46.09 -35.43
C THR A 13 26.88 45.59 -34.01
N PRO A 14 25.87 45.50 -33.12
CA PRO A 14 26.03 45.00 -31.77
C PRO A 14 25.99 43.47 -31.80
N THR A 15 27.12 42.82 -31.55
CA THR A 15 27.12 41.37 -31.29
C THR A 15 27.00 41.17 -29.79
N ALA A 16 25.78 40.82 -29.37
CA ALA A 16 25.48 40.41 -28.01
C ALA A 16 26.24 39.11 -27.70
N SER A 17 27.37 39.22 -27.02
CA SER A 17 27.99 38.10 -26.33
C SER A 17 27.19 37.83 -25.06
N PRO A 18 26.72 36.59 -24.82
CA PRO A 18 25.99 36.28 -23.60
C PRO A 18 26.95 36.37 -22.43
N VAL A 19 26.69 37.33 -21.54
CA VAL A 19 27.30 37.38 -20.21
C VAL A 19 26.94 36.06 -19.53
N SER A 20 27.95 35.26 -19.23
CA SER A 20 27.82 34.11 -18.34
C SER A 20 27.40 34.63 -16.98
N TYR A 21 26.09 34.67 -16.75
CA TYR A 21 25.53 34.84 -15.42
C TYR A 21 25.96 33.60 -14.63
N LYS A 22 27.00 33.76 -13.81
CA LYS A 22 27.14 32.91 -12.63
C LYS A 22 25.82 33.06 -11.87
N PRO A 23 25.01 32.01 -11.71
CA PRO A 23 23.88 32.11 -10.80
C PRO A 23 24.48 32.47 -9.45
N GLN A 24 24.18 33.69 -9.00
CA GLN A 24 24.38 34.08 -7.62
C GLN A 24 23.76 32.97 -6.78
N ASN A 25 24.55 32.35 -5.91
CA ASN A 25 24.06 31.48 -4.86
C ASN A 25 22.95 32.25 -4.13
N SER A 26 21.71 32.01 -4.51
CA SER A 26 20.56 32.32 -3.67
C SER A 26 20.86 31.65 -2.35
N PRO A 27 20.86 32.38 -1.21
CA PRO A 27 20.96 31.71 0.07
C PRO A 27 19.83 30.70 0.13
N ALA A 28 20.19 29.42 0.25
CA ALA A 28 19.21 28.36 0.45
C ALA A 28 18.33 28.81 1.61
N SER A 29 17.02 28.91 1.38
CA SER A 29 16.10 29.15 2.48
C SER A 29 16.39 28.08 3.53
N PRO A 30 16.58 28.45 4.81
CA PRO A 30 16.95 27.50 5.86
C PRO A 30 15.89 26.42 6.09
N SER A 31 14.72 26.57 5.46
CA SER A 31 13.56 25.70 5.52
C SER A 31 13.64 24.42 4.68
N ARG A 32 14.66 24.21 3.84
CA ARG A 32 14.83 22.94 3.11
C ARG A 32 16.25 22.45 3.26
N GLN A 33 16.51 21.75 4.37
CA GLN A 33 17.74 20.97 4.49
C GLN A 33 17.78 19.95 3.34
N THR A 34 18.94 19.71 2.72
CA THR A 34 18.99 18.78 1.59
C THR A 34 18.79 17.35 2.09
N GLU A 35 17.78 16.67 1.57
CA GLU A 35 17.44 15.30 1.96
C GLU A 35 18.63 14.35 1.80
N SER A 36 19.00 13.65 2.88
CA SER A 36 20.07 12.66 2.81
C SER A 36 19.58 11.33 2.22
N THR A 37 20.51 10.45 1.85
CA THR A 37 20.17 9.09 1.40
C THR A 37 19.35 8.32 2.44
N ILE A 38 19.58 8.56 3.74
CA ILE A 38 18.83 7.91 4.83
C ILE A 38 17.35 8.33 4.76
N HIS A 39 17.08 9.64 4.65
CA HIS A 39 15.73 10.18 4.54
C HIS A 39 14.98 9.58 3.36
N ARG A 40 15.61 9.59 2.17
CA ARG A 40 15.02 9.05 0.95
C ARG A 40 14.67 7.56 1.08
N LYS A 41 15.57 6.76 1.66
CA LYS A 41 15.33 5.33 1.90
C LYS A 41 14.17 5.12 2.88
N THR A 42 14.19 5.82 4.02
CA THR A 42 13.12 5.72 5.02
C THR A 42 11.76 6.10 4.43
N ARG A 43 11.65 7.22 3.70
CA ARG A 43 10.40 7.61 3.02
C ARG A 43 9.94 6.54 2.05
N THR A 44 10.84 6.01 1.22
CA THR A 44 10.49 4.97 0.24
C THR A 44 9.89 3.75 0.93
N LEU A 45 10.45 3.34 2.07
CA LEU A 45 9.97 2.18 2.83
C LEU A 45 8.63 2.46 3.51
N LEU A 46 8.42 3.66 4.07
CA LEU A 46 7.12 4.05 4.64
C LEU A 46 6.03 4.08 3.56
N GLN A 47 6.32 4.65 2.38
CA GLN A 47 5.41 4.63 1.23
C GLN A 47 5.13 3.21 0.74
N GLU A 48 6.13 2.32 0.79
CA GLU A 48 5.94 0.92 0.43
C GLU A 48 4.96 0.19 1.37
N ILE A 49 5.05 0.47 2.67
CA ILE A 49 4.12 -0.06 3.69
C ILE A 49 2.72 0.53 3.46
N ARG A 50 2.60 1.84 3.27
CA ARG A 50 1.34 2.52 2.92
C ARG A 50 0.65 1.87 1.73
N SER A 51 1.35 1.74 0.61
CA SER A 51 0.76 1.14 -0.59
C SER A 51 0.39 -0.33 -0.39
N ALA A 52 1.10 -1.07 0.46
CA ALA A 52 0.73 -2.43 0.81
C ALA A 52 -0.56 -2.47 1.65
N ALA A 53 -0.78 -1.50 2.53
CA ALA A 53 -2.01 -1.32 3.30
C ALA A 53 -3.19 -0.93 2.42
N GLU A 54 -3.03 0.06 1.53
CA GLU A 54 -4.08 0.45 0.57
C GLU A 54 -4.49 -0.73 -0.32
N THR A 55 -3.50 -1.48 -0.84
CA THR A 55 -3.78 -2.69 -1.64
C THR A 55 -4.47 -3.77 -0.80
N TRP A 56 -4.22 -3.83 0.51
CA TRP A 56 -4.92 -4.75 1.40
C TRP A 56 -6.42 -4.48 1.40
N ASP A 57 -6.81 -3.22 1.59
CA ASP A 57 -8.21 -2.82 1.66
C ASP A 57 -8.92 -3.03 0.33
N ASP A 58 -8.27 -2.72 -0.80
CA ASP A 58 -8.82 -3.03 -2.12
C ASP A 58 -9.12 -4.52 -2.30
N LEU A 59 -8.19 -5.38 -1.89
CA LEU A 59 -8.37 -6.83 -1.98
C LEU A 59 -9.52 -7.33 -1.10
N VAL A 60 -9.65 -6.80 0.11
CA VAL A 60 -10.71 -7.20 1.03
C VAL A 60 -12.07 -6.66 0.56
N LEU A 61 -12.17 -5.35 0.37
CA LEU A 61 -13.44 -4.64 0.15
C LEU A 61 -13.96 -4.75 -1.28
N VAL A 62 -13.10 -5.00 -2.25
CA VAL A 62 -13.50 -5.13 -3.67
C VAL A 62 -13.50 -6.59 -4.09
N ASP A 63 -12.32 -7.22 -4.17
CA ASP A 63 -12.18 -8.58 -4.71
C ASP A 63 -12.88 -9.61 -3.81
N GLY A 64 -12.60 -9.56 -2.51
CA GLY A 64 -13.14 -10.49 -1.51
C GLY A 64 -14.64 -10.38 -1.36
N VAL A 65 -15.16 -9.18 -1.09
CA VAL A 65 -16.61 -8.92 -0.95
C VAL A 65 -17.38 -9.36 -2.19
N LYS A 66 -16.86 -9.07 -3.39
CA LYS A 66 -17.52 -9.49 -4.64
C LYS A 66 -17.64 -11.01 -4.73
N ALA A 67 -16.57 -11.74 -4.44
CA ALA A 67 -16.58 -13.20 -4.50
C ALA A 67 -17.48 -13.83 -3.41
N ILE A 68 -17.52 -13.27 -2.20
CA ILE A 68 -18.42 -13.74 -1.13
C ILE A 68 -19.88 -13.50 -1.50
N LYS A 69 -20.24 -12.30 -1.98
CA LYS A 69 -21.62 -11.99 -2.38
C LYS A 69 -22.11 -12.93 -3.48
N GLU A 70 -21.30 -13.13 -4.52
CA GLU A 70 -21.63 -14.04 -5.61
C GLU A 70 -21.81 -15.49 -5.14
N LEU A 71 -20.99 -15.95 -4.18
CA LEU A 71 -21.13 -17.27 -3.56
C LEU A 71 -22.47 -17.39 -2.80
N ILE A 72 -22.84 -16.38 -2.02
CA ILE A 72 -24.08 -16.33 -1.25
C ILE A 72 -25.30 -16.33 -2.19
N ASP A 73 -25.27 -15.50 -3.23
CA ASP A 73 -26.34 -15.38 -4.21
C ASP A 73 -26.51 -16.72 -4.96
N THR A 74 -25.41 -17.32 -5.39
CA THR A 74 -25.43 -18.62 -6.09
C THR A 74 -25.99 -19.74 -5.22
N ARG A 75 -25.66 -19.76 -3.92
CA ARG A 75 -26.24 -20.70 -2.95
C ARG A 75 -27.74 -20.49 -2.80
N THR A 76 -28.14 -19.25 -2.62
CA THR A 76 -29.54 -18.87 -2.42
C THR A 76 -30.38 -19.23 -3.64
N ASP A 77 -29.87 -18.96 -4.84
CA ASP A 77 -30.47 -19.37 -6.11
C ASP A 77 -30.64 -20.88 -6.21
N LEU A 78 -29.60 -21.64 -5.85
CA LEU A 78 -29.65 -23.10 -5.88
C LEU A 78 -30.67 -23.63 -4.89
N GLU A 79 -30.68 -23.15 -3.64
CA GLU A 79 -31.68 -23.52 -2.64
C GLU A 79 -33.11 -23.22 -3.11
N ASN A 80 -33.34 -22.03 -3.68
CA ASN A 80 -34.64 -21.65 -4.22
C ASN A 80 -35.05 -22.53 -5.40
N ALA A 81 -34.14 -22.81 -6.32
CA ALA A 81 -34.40 -23.69 -7.45
C ALA A 81 -34.73 -25.13 -7.00
N LEU A 82 -34.02 -25.64 -5.98
CA LEU A 82 -34.27 -26.97 -5.41
C LEU A 82 -35.64 -27.06 -4.73
N ARG A 83 -36.11 -26.01 -4.06
CA ARG A 83 -37.47 -25.96 -3.46
C ARG A 83 -38.58 -26.05 -4.51
N LEU A 84 -38.31 -25.63 -5.74
CA LEU A 84 -39.27 -25.68 -6.85
C LEU A 84 -39.29 -27.04 -7.57
N VAL A 85 -38.40 -27.98 -7.24
CA VAL A 85 -38.37 -29.32 -7.83
C VAL A 85 -39.20 -30.28 -6.97
N PRO A 86 -40.38 -30.75 -7.44
CA PRO A 86 -41.25 -31.63 -6.66
C PRO A 86 -40.68 -33.05 -6.58
N ASP A 87 -40.48 -33.58 -5.35
CA ASP A 87 -40.19 -34.98 -4.93
C ASP A 87 -39.30 -35.84 -5.85
N ARG A 88 -38.48 -35.19 -6.68
CA ARG A 88 -37.60 -35.80 -7.67
C ARG A 88 -36.20 -35.29 -7.42
N LYS A 89 -35.22 -36.15 -7.69
CA LYS A 89 -33.82 -35.73 -7.68
C LYS A 89 -33.65 -34.60 -8.71
N PRO A 90 -33.03 -33.47 -8.31
CA PRO A 90 -32.81 -32.36 -9.22
C PRO A 90 -31.94 -32.80 -10.39
N ARG A 91 -32.22 -32.28 -11.58
CA ARG A 91 -31.47 -32.61 -12.80
C ARG A 91 -30.04 -32.09 -12.68
N GLN A 92 -29.05 -32.86 -13.14
CA GLN A 92 -27.65 -32.43 -13.16
C GLN A 92 -27.47 -31.07 -13.86
N ALA A 93 -28.18 -30.85 -14.97
CA ALA A 93 -28.15 -29.58 -15.69
C ALA A 93 -28.59 -28.35 -14.86
N LEU A 94 -29.32 -28.54 -13.76
CA LEU A 94 -29.70 -27.47 -12.83
C LEU A 94 -28.60 -27.22 -11.79
N VAL A 95 -28.04 -28.30 -11.24
CA VAL A 95 -27.17 -28.24 -10.05
C VAL A 95 -25.71 -27.97 -10.44
N THR A 96 -25.20 -28.66 -11.46
CA THR A 96 -23.78 -28.61 -11.85
C THR A 96 -23.30 -27.18 -12.14
N PRO A 97 -24.00 -26.36 -12.95
CA PRO A 97 -23.51 -24.99 -13.24
C PRO A 97 -23.42 -24.10 -12.00
N LYS A 98 -24.31 -24.31 -11.02
CA LYS A 98 -24.31 -23.56 -9.75
C LYS A 98 -23.14 -24.01 -8.88
N LEU A 99 -22.88 -25.32 -8.79
CA LEU A 99 -21.71 -25.83 -8.08
C LEU A 99 -20.40 -25.34 -8.70
N ASP A 100 -20.28 -25.37 -10.02
CA ASP A 100 -19.08 -24.86 -10.73
C ASP A 100 -18.83 -23.37 -10.41
N THR A 101 -19.90 -22.57 -10.34
CA THR A 101 -19.83 -21.16 -9.96
C THR A 101 -19.39 -20.99 -8.51
N MET A 102 -19.94 -21.81 -7.59
CA MET A 102 -19.56 -21.79 -6.17
C MET A 102 -18.07 -22.14 -6.00
N ASP A 103 -17.58 -23.17 -6.70
CA ASP A 103 -16.17 -23.56 -6.67
C ASP A 103 -15.28 -22.44 -7.23
N ALA A 104 -15.68 -21.80 -8.33
CA ALA A 104 -14.98 -20.64 -8.88
C ALA A 104 -14.94 -19.44 -7.92
N CYS A 105 -15.97 -19.24 -7.09
CA CYS A 105 -15.95 -18.22 -6.03
C CYS A 105 -14.92 -18.57 -4.95
N ILE A 106 -14.88 -19.84 -4.50
CA ILE A 106 -13.90 -20.29 -3.50
C ILE A 106 -12.47 -20.13 -4.02
N VAL A 107 -12.19 -20.51 -5.27
CA VAL A 107 -10.87 -20.32 -5.90
C VAL A 107 -10.46 -18.84 -5.95
N ARG A 108 -11.40 -17.93 -6.22
CA ARG A 108 -11.12 -16.47 -6.17
C ARG A 108 -10.84 -15.98 -4.76
N LEU A 109 -11.53 -16.50 -3.76
CA LEU A 109 -11.26 -16.17 -2.36
C LEU A 109 -9.88 -16.67 -1.91
N GLU A 110 -9.49 -17.89 -2.29
CA GLU A 110 -8.14 -18.40 -2.07
C GLU A 110 -7.07 -17.52 -2.73
N ALA A 111 -7.31 -17.11 -3.98
CA ALA A 111 -6.41 -16.20 -4.67
C ALA A 111 -6.30 -14.85 -3.95
N THR A 112 -7.40 -14.35 -3.39
CA THR A 112 -7.42 -13.12 -2.59
C THR A 112 -6.59 -13.30 -1.31
N LEU A 113 -6.73 -14.42 -0.59
CA LEU A 113 -5.92 -14.74 0.59
C LEU A 113 -4.42 -14.82 0.28
N LEU A 114 -4.04 -15.44 -0.84
CA LEU A 114 -2.64 -15.49 -1.27
C LEU A 114 -2.08 -14.09 -1.57
N LYS A 115 -2.88 -13.22 -2.17
CA LYS A 115 -2.49 -11.81 -2.39
C LYS A 115 -2.36 -11.06 -1.07
N LEU A 116 -3.26 -11.26 -0.10
CA LEU A 116 -3.15 -10.65 1.23
C LEU A 116 -1.88 -11.12 1.96
N GLN A 117 -1.59 -12.42 1.95
CA GLN A 117 -0.35 -12.97 2.51
C GLN A 117 0.88 -12.32 1.86
N LYS A 118 0.86 -12.10 0.54
CA LYS A 118 1.94 -11.40 -0.16
C LYS A 118 2.10 -9.95 0.31
N GLN A 119 1.00 -9.22 0.54
CA GLN A 119 1.09 -7.85 1.09
C GLN A 119 1.64 -7.85 2.51
N PHE A 120 1.22 -8.80 3.36
CA PHE A 120 1.79 -8.93 4.71
C PHE A 120 3.30 -9.16 4.67
N LEU A 121 3.77 -10.08 3.81
CA LEU A 121 5.20 -10.33 3.64
C LEU A 121 5.95 -9.10 3.12
N LYS A 122 5.32 -8.31 2.25
CA LYS A 122 5.88 -7.05 1.75
C LYS A 122 6.06 -6.03 2.89
N MET A 123 5.07 -5.89 3.78
CA MET A 123 5.17 -5.03 4.96
C MET A 123 6.31 -5.47 5.89
N ASN A 124 6.39 -6.77 6.22
CA ASN A 124 7.49 -7.31 7.03
C ASN A 124 8.85 -6.98 6.41
N LYS A 125 9.00 -7.24 5.11
CA LYS A 125 10.26 -6.94 4.41
C LYS A 125 10.61 -5.45 4.44
N ALA A 126 9.64 -4.56 4.25
CA ALA A 126 9.89 -3.12 4.32
C ALA A 126 10.36 -2.69 5.72
N ILE A 127 9.81 -3.31 6.76
CA ILE A 127 10.20 -3.08 8.16
C ILE A 127 11.60 -3.63 8.45
N ASP A 128 11.93 -4.85 8.00
CA ASP A 128 13.29 -5.40 8.09
C ASP A 128 14.31 -4.48 7.39
N MET A 129 13.93 -3.92 6.23
CA MET A 129 14.76 -2.97 5.50
C MET A 129 14.92 -1.63 6.24
N LEU A 130 13.94 -1.21 7.04
CA LEU A 130 14.06 -0.03 7.90
C LEU A 130 15.10 -0.26 9.01
N GLU A 131 15.17 -1.46 9.59
CA GLU A 131 16.24 -1.81 10.54
C GLU A 131 17.63 -1.76 9.89
N ILE A 132 17.76 -2.20 8.63
CA ILE A 132 19.02 -2.07 7.90
C ILE A 132 19.41 -0.60 7.72
N VAL A 133 18.44 0.27 7.42
CA VAL A 133 18.67 1.73 7.34
C VAL A 133 19.13 2.29 8.69
N LEU A 134 18.55 1.85 9.80
CA LEU A 134 18.98 2.21 11.15
C LEU A 134 20.44 1.81 11.41
N GLN A 135 20.80 0.58 11.08
CA GLN A 135 22.16 0.08 11.26
C GLN A 135 23.18 0.84 10.42
N ASP A 136 22.84 1.17 9.18
CA ASP A 136 23.69 1.98 8.29
C ASP A 136 23.84 3.41 8.82
N ALA A 137 22.75 4.02 9.30
CA ALA A 137 22.76 5.33 9.92
C ALA A 137 23.64 5.34 11.18
N TYR A 138 23.49 4.35 12.05
CA TYR A 138 24.32 4.19 13.25
C TYR A 138 25.81 4.12 12.90
N LYS A 139 26.19 3.32 11.90
CA LYS A 139 27.59 3.18 11.45
C LYS A 139 28.17 4.47 10.89
N THR A 140 27.36 5.28 10.21
CA THR A 140 27.84 6.45 9.45
C THR A 140 27.73 7.77 10.22
N LYS A 141 26.75 7.89 11.11
CA LYS A 141 26.41 9.12 11.84
C LYS A 141 26.51 8.98 13.35
N GLY A 142 26.57 7.74 13.88
CA GLY A 142 26.58 7.46 15.31
C GLY A 142 25.17 7.37 15.92
N TRP A 143 25.10 6.82 17.14
CA TRP A 143 23.83 6.58 17.84
C TRP A 143 23.11 7.86 18.25
N GLU A 144 23.86 8.88 18.67
CA GLU A 144 23.28 10.17 19.09
C GLU A 144 22.46 10.81 17.97
N TRP A 145 22.96 10.76 16.72
CA TRP A 145 22.21 11.23 15.56
C TRP A 145 20.92 10.42 15.35
N VAL A 146 21.02 9.08 15.46
CA VAL A 146 19.91 8.16 15.22
C VAL A 146 18.76 8.32 16.23
N GLN A 147 19.07 8.57 17.51
CA GLN A 147 18.07 8.67 18.58
C GLN A 147 17.56 10.10 18.81
N SER A 148 18.41 11.12 18.59
CA SER A 148 18.12 12.49 19.05
C SER A 148 17.79 13.44 17.90
N GLU A 149 18.34 13.22 16.70
CA GLU A 149 18.15 14.14 15.58
C GLU A 149 16.86 13.80 14.81
N PRO A 150 15.91 14.75 14.69
CA PRO A 150 14.72 14.53 13.87
C PRO A 150 15.09 14.28 12.42
N LEU A 151 14.45 13.28 11.81
CA LEU A 151 14.68 12.95 10.41
C LEU A 151 14.03 14.00 9.50
N TRP A 152 12.91 14.60 9.88
CA TRP A 152 12.30 15.69 9.10
C TRP A 152 11.76 16.79 10.00
N MET A 153 10.77 16.48 10.83
CA MET A 153 10.12 17.43 11.71
C MET A 153 10.44 17.14 13.18
N THR A 154 9.82 16.10 13.76
CA THR A 154 9.94 15.82 15.19
C THR A 154 10.40 14.40 15.49
N TRP A 155 10.22 13.46 14.57
CA TRP A 155 10.59 12.06 14.81
C TRP A 155 12.03 11.75 14.38
N PRO A 156 12.87 11.22 15.29
CA PRO A 156 14.16 10.66 14.91
C PRO A 156 13.99 9.32 14.18
N LEU A 157 15.06 8.86 13.51
CA LEU A 157 15.02 7.59 12.76
C LEU A 157 14.70 6.40 13.66
N GLU A 158 15.27 6.36 14.87
CA GLU A 158 15.02 5.30 15.86
C GLU A 158 13.53 5.12 16.12
N LYS A 159 12.81 6.23 16.34
CA LYS A 159 11.39 6.22 16.64
C LYS A 159 10.54 5.65 15.50
N PHE A 160 10.86 5.97 14.25
CA PHE A 160 10.18 5.33 13.11
C PHE A 160 10.38 3.82 13.10
N VAL A 161 11.61 3.37 13.33
CA VAL A 161 11.99 1.95 13.25
C VAL A 161 11.42 1.14 14.41
N THR A 162 11.27 1.75 15.59
CA THR A 162 10.71 1.07 16.78
C THR A 162 9.19 1.06 16.81
N GLU A 163 8.53 2.10 16.30
CA GLU A 163 7.08 2.19 16.32
C GLU A 163 6.42 1.43 15.15
N ILE A 164 7.01 1.47 13.93
CA ILE A 164 6.38 0.88 12.74
C ILE A 164 6.08 -0.63 12.83
N PRO A 165 6.90 -1.49 13.49
CA PRO A 165 6.62 -2.91 13.63
C PRO A 165 5.34 -3.20 14.42
N SER A 166 4.85 -2.26 15.24
CA SER A 166 3.60 -2.40 15.97
C SER A 166 2.36 -2.52 15.07
N LEU A 167 2.49 -2.22 13.77
CA LEU A 167 1.45 -2.41 12.75
C LEU A 167 1.22 -3.91 12.43
N LEU A 168 2.28 -4.71 12.44
CA LEU A 168 2.26 -6.10 11.94
C LEU A 168 1.25 -7.02 12.64
N PRO A 169 1.08 -6.98 13.98
CA PRO A 169 0.13 -7.85 14.67
C PRO A 169 -1.31 -7.70 14.16
N ALA A 170 -1.75 -6.48 13.85
CA ALA A 170 -3.10 -6.20 13.37
C ALA A 170 -3.35 -6.83 11.99
N TYR A 171 -2.41 -6.67 11.05
CA TYR A 171 -2.49 -7.29 9.72
C TYR A 171 -2.36 -8.82 9.77
N HIS A 172 -1.53 -9.35 10.66
CA HIS A 172 -1.43 -10.81 10.85
C HIS A 172 -2.77 -11.40 11.36
N ARG A 173 -3.37 -10.77 12.38
CA ARG A 173 -4.70 -11.18 12.89
C ARG A 173 -5.79 -11.02 11.85
N SER A 174 -5.73 -9.96 11.05
CA SER A 174 -6.62 -9.76 9.91
C SER A 174 -6.48 -10.91 8.92
N LEU A 175 -5.26 -11.29 8.51
CA LEU A 175 -5.03 -12.41 7.59
C LEU A 175 -5.61 -13.73 8.13
N ASP A 176 -5.36 -14.02 9.40
CA ASP A 176 -5.85 -15.24 10.04
C ASP A 176 -7.39 -15.27 10.09
N LEU A 177 -8.02 -14.14 10.44
CA LEU A 177 -9.47 -13.99 10.38
C LEU A 177 -10.01 -14.29 8.97
N HIS A 178 -9.45 -13.68 7.93
CA HIS A 178 -9.90 -13.90 6.56
C HIS A 178 -9.74 -15.37 6.14
N ASN A 179 -8.65 -16.04 6.53
CA ASN A 179 -8.47 -17.48 6.32
C ASN A 179 -9.57 -18.32 6.99
N GLN A 180 -9.87 -18.03 8.26
CA GLN A 180 -10.94 -18.71 9.00
C GLN A 180 -12.31 -18.52 8.35
N LEU A 181 -12.62 -17.30 7.90
CA LEU A 181 -13.88 -16.97 7.23
C LEU A 181 -14.04 -17.73 5.90
N VAL A 182 -13.00 -17.76 5.05
CA VAL A 182 -13.04 -18.54 3.79
C VAL A 182 -13.19 -20.02 4.07
N ASN A 183 -12.48 -20.57 5.07
CA ASN A 183 -12.61 -21.98 5.43
C ASN A 183 -14.02 -22.36 5.87
N ARG A 184 -14.73 -21.48 6.57
CA ARG A 184 -16.15 -21.68 6.90
C ARG A 184 -17.02 -21.61 5.64
N LEU A 185 -16.77 -20.66 4.74
CA LEU A 185 -17.49 -20.52 3.48
C LEU A 185 -17.32 -21.71 2.54
N ARG A 186 -16.29 -22.57 2.69
CA ARG A 186 -16.16 -23.80 1.89
C ARG A 186 -17.27 -24.81 2.16
N SER A 187 -17.87 -24.79 3.34
CA SER A 187 -18.93 -25.76 3.66
C SER A 187 -20.15 -25.52 2.77
N HIS A 188 -20.58 -26.54 2.03
CA HIS A 188 -21.81 -26.47 1.23
C HIS A 188 -23.09 -26.53 2.07
N THR A 189 -22.99 -26.82 3.37
CA THR A 189 -24.13 -26.90 4.29
C THR A 189 -24.30 -25.64 5.15
N ILE A 190 -23.46 -24.63 4.93
CA ILE A 190 -23.56 -23.36 5.64
C ILE A 190 -24.88 -22.67 5.31
N LYS A 191 -25.53 -22.12 6.32
CA LYS A 191 -26.80 -21.41 6.15
C LYS A 191 -26.58 -20.02 5.55
N PHE A 192 -27.60 -19.49 4.89
CA PHE A 192 -27.60 -18.12 4.36
C PHE A 192 -27.21 -17.08 5.43
N GLU A 193 -27.87 -17.12 6.59
CA GLU A 193 -27.64 -16.17 7.69
C GLU A 193 -26.18 -16.22 8.19
N GLU A 194 -25.61 -17.42 8.29
CA GLU A 194 -24.21 -17.59 8.69
C GLU A 194 -23.25 -17.05 7.62
N SER A 195 -23.57 -17.24 6.35
CA SER A 195 -22.78 -16.68 5.24
C SER A 195 -22.84 -15.15 5.21
N ARG A 196 -24.00 -14.57 5.54
CA ARG A 196 -24.17 -13.12 5.68
C ARG A 196 -23.34 -12.56 6.82
N GLN A 197 -23.37 -13.20 7.99
CA GLN A 197 -22.52 -12.81 9.12
C GLN A 197 -21.03 -12.90 8.80
N ILE A 198 -20.63 -13.88 7.98
CA ILE A 198 -19.25 -13.95 7.48
C ILE A 198 -18.92 -12.75 6.60
N LEU A 199 -19.82 -12.36 5.69
CA LEU A 199 -19.64 -11.18 4.84
C LEU A 199 -19.52 -9.90 5.67
N ASP A 200 -20.39 -9.71 6.66
CA ASP A 200 -20.36 -8.53 7.52
C ASP A 200 -19.03 -8.47 8.29
N LYS A 201 -18.61 -9.58 8.90
CA LYS A 201 -17.33 -9.67 9.61
C LYS A 201 -16.10 -9.51 8.70
N TRP A 202 -16.20 -9.92 7.44
CA TRP A 202 -15.17 -9.70 6.42
C TRP A 202 -14.98 -8.20 6.15
N ILE A 203 -16.09 -7.47 6.00
CA ILE A 203 -16.07 -6.02 5.72
C ILE A 203 -15.61 -5.22 6.93
N GLU A 204 -16.01 -5.61 8.15
CA GLU A 204 -15.71 -4.88 9.38
C GLU A 204 -14.21 -4.72 9.65
N GLN A 205 -13.38 -5.67 9.20
CA GLN A 205 -11.93 -5.68 9.44
C GLN A 205 -11.55 -5.27 10.89
N PRO A 206 -12.07 -5.95 11.93
CA PRO A 206 -12.09 -5.44 13.30
C PRO A 206 -10.70 -5.14 13.88
N TRP A 207 -9.66 -5.83 13.40
CA TRP A 207 -8.29 -5.63 13.84
C TRP A 207 -7.62 -4.40 13.23
N LEU A 208 -8.16 -3.83 12.14
CA LEU A 208 -7.58 -2.69 11.43
C LEU A 208 -8.31 -1.37 11.71
N GLN A 209 -9.47 -1.41 12.38
CA GLN A 209 -10.27 -0.23 12.70
C GLN A 209 -9.54 0.78 13.60
N GLU A 210 -8.68 0.31 14.50
CA GLU A 210 -7.89 1.18 15.38
C GLU A 210 -6.39 1.04 15.09
N ASP A 211 -5.94 -0.18 14.80
CA ASP A 211 -4.52 -0.50 14.64
C ASP A 211 -4.05 -0.55 13.17
N GLY A 212 -4.92 -0.20 12.21
CA GLY A 212 -4.59 -0.13 10.79
C GLY A 212 -3.71 1.07 10.42
N TRP A 213 -3.15 1.04 9.20
CA TRP A 213 -2.30 2.12 8.69
C TRP A 213 -3.01 3.48 8.75
N ASP A 214 -4.22 3.57 8.21
CA ASP A 214 -4.99 4.82 8.11
C ASP A 214 -5.18 5.50 9.47
N ASN A 215 -5.43 4.71 10.52
CA ASN A 215 -5.77 5.25 11.84
C ASN A 215 -4.54 5.59 12.70
N ARG A 216 -3.42 4.89 12.51
CA ARG A 216 -2.21 5.08 13.34
C ARG A 216 -1.10 5.85 12.65
N TRP A 217 -0.98 5.77 11.33
CA TRP A 217 0.23 6.16 10.61
C TRP A 217 0.02 7.20 9.53
N GLU A 218 -1.18 7.31 8.96
CA GLU A 218 -1.45 8.27 7.87
C GLU A 218 -1.18 9.72 8.33
N ASP A 219 -1.83 10.16 9.42
CA ASP A 219 -1.63 11.51 9.96
C ASP A 219 -0.16 11.77 10.37
N ILE A 220 0.53 10.75 10.90
CA ILE A 220 1.94 10.87 11.29
C ILE A 220 2.80 11.07 10.05
N CYS A 221 2.59 10.26 9.00
CA CYS A 221 3.36 10.37 7.76
C CYS A 221 3.07 11.70 7.04
N ASP A 222 1.82 12.15 7.02
CA ASP A 222 1.44 13.43 6.44
C ASP A 222 2.15 14.60 7.13
N VAL A 223 2.26 14.56 8.46
CA VAL A 223 2.91 15.63 9.24
C VAL A 223 4.43 15.53 9.19
N GLU A 224 4.98 14.34 9.40
CA GLU A 224 6.43 14.16 9.55
C GLU A 224 7.16 14.03 8.21
N VAL A 225 6.52 13.49 7.16
CA VAL A 225 7.22 13.08 5.93
C VAL A 225 6.84 13.91 4.71
N GLU A 226 5.56 14.30 4.60
CA GLU A 226 5.02 14.97 3.40
C GLU A 226 4.99 16.51 3.50
N LYS A 227 4.85 17.06 4.71
CA LYS A 227 4.81 18.52 4.95
C LYS A 227 6.20 19.21 5.01
N TRP A 228 7.26 18.51 4.62
CA TRP A 228 8.66 18.97 4.66
C TRP A 228 9.16 19.45 3.28
#